data_AF-A0A661CSL0-F1
#
_entry.id   AF-A0A661CSL0-F1
#
_cell.length_a   1.000
_cell.length_b   1.000
_cell.length_c   1.000
_cell.angle_alpha   90.00
_cell.angle_beta   90.00
_cell.angle_gamma   90.00
#
_symmetry.space_group_name_H-M   'P 1'
#
loop_
_entity.id
_entity.type
_entity.pdbx_description
1 polymer ?
#
loop_
_entity_poly.entity_id
_entity_poly.type
_entity_poly.pdbx_seq_one_letter_code
_entity_poly.pdbx_strand_id
1 'polypeptide(L)'
;MPTQTYMVNDPRHDHSFPIPRPHLSVTLGTPNACNQCHNDKSAAWAVETMTQWYGNQSLQTPHFAEIIAAGRTGSAKAETQLIKLAKDTQQPAIIRATVLDLLQQYRSKETTQTMITALTDKAALVRAIAVQGLENLPPQSKFNTLIPLLNDPIRAVRIEAAIILATVPPTQFNQSQRLVFETVLKEYQQAQKAQPDHPQGHFNLGRLSRTSL
;
A
#
# COMPACT_ATOMS: atom_id res chain seq x y z
N MET A 1 14.49 -18.37 15.46
CA MET A 1 14.28 -17.18 14.62
C MET A 1 15.44 -16.23 14.88
N PRO A 2 16.09 -15.65 13.86
CA PRO A 2 17.12 -14.65 14.10
C PRO A 2 16.52 -13.44 14.80
N THR A 3 17.32 -12.82 15.67
CA THR A 3 16.94 -11.57 16.35
C THR A 3 17.42 -10.40 15.52
N GLN A 4 16.52 -9.46 15.20
CA GLN A 4 16.84 -8.21 14.54
C GLN A 4 16.58 -7.06 15.51
N THR A 5 17.58 -6.18 15.68
CA THR A 5 17.42 -4.99 16.53
C THR A 5 16.72 -3.90 15.74
N TYR A 6 15.45 -3.67 16.05
CA TYR A 6 14.68 -2.56 15.51
C TYR A 6 14.93 -1.31 16.34
N MET A 7 14.87 -0.14 15.69
CA MET A 7 15.07 1.16 16.34
C MET A 7 16.38 1.26 17.17
N VAL A 8 17.39 0.45 16.84
CA VAL A 8 18.72 0.37 17.48
C VAL A 8 18.72 -0.21 18.90
N ASN A 9 17.57 -0.33 19.59
CA ASN A 9 17.51 -0.79 20.99
C ASN A 9 16.48 -1.91 21.28
N ASP A 10 15.68 -2.32 20.30
CA ASP A 10 14.59 -3.28 20.51
C ASP A 10 14.86 -4.59 19.73
N PRO A 11 15.52 -5.58 20.36
CA PRO A 11 15.75 -6.89 19.76
C PRO A 11 14.43 -7.66 19.64
N ARG A 12 13.97 -7.87 18.40
CA ARG A 12 12.77 -8.66 18.12
C ARG A 12 13.11 -9.87 17.27
N HIS A 13 12.39 -10.96 17.51
CA HIS A 13 12.44 -12.13 16.64
C HIS A 13 11.65 -11.81 15.36
N ASP A 14 12.29 -11.99 14.20
CA ASP A 14 11.56 -11.94 12.93
C ASP A 14 10.67 -13.18 12.83
N HIS A 15 9.36 -12.97 12.72
CA HIS A 15 8.36 -14.04 12.58
C HIS A 15 8.09 -14.40 11.10
N SER A 16 8.88 -13.88 10.18
CA SER A 16 8.84 -14.23 8.76
C SER A 16 9.59 -15.54 8.49
N PHE A 17 8.94 -16.45 7.76
CA PHE A 17 9.57 -17.70 7.27
C PHE A 17 9.47 -17.81 5.74
N PRO A 18 10.09 -16.89 4.98
CA PRO A 18 10.03 -16.94 3.53
C PRO A 18 10.94 -18.06 3.01
N ILE A 19 10.58 -18.65 1.87
CA ILE A 19 11.52 -19.50 1.12
C ILE A 19 12.75 -18.65 0.77
N PRO A 20 13.97 -19.05 1.16
CA PRO A 20 15.16 -18.25 0.92
C PRO A 20 15.35 -17.90 -0.57
N ARG A 21 15.63 -16.63 -0.85
CA ARG A 21 15.92 -16.11 -2.19
C ARG A 21 17.17 -15.23 -2.16
N PRO A 22 18.37 -15.80 -1.92
CA PRO A 22 19.61 -15.04 -1.78
C PRO A 22 20.00 -14.28 -3.05
N HIS A 23 19.45 -14.63 -4.22
CA HIS A 23 19.66 -13.87 -5.45
C HIS A 23 19.13 -12.43 -5.33
N LEU A 24 18.06 -12.21 -4.54
CA LEU A 24 17.57 -10.85 -4.28
C LEU A 24 18.59 -10.03 -3.49
N SER A 25 19.39 -10.65 -2.62
CA SER A 25 20.51 -9.96 -1.97
C SER A 25 21.58 -9.53 -2.96
N VAL A 26 21.89 -10.37 -3.95
CA VAL A 26 22.87 -10.05 -4.99
C VAL A 26 22.36 -8.90 -5.86
N THR A 27 21.09 -8.93 -6.27
CA THR A 27 20.52 -7.92 -7.18
C THR A 27 20.16 -6.62 -6.49
N LEU A 28 19.60 -6.68 -5.27
CA LEU A 28 19.00 -5.53 -4.58
C LEU A 28 19.78 -5.06 -3.35
N GLY A 29 20.86 -5.76 -2.97
CA GLY A 29 21.64 -5.45 -1.77
C GLY A 29 20.88 -5.68 -0.45
N THR A 30 19.77 -6.44 -0.47
CA THR A 30 19.01 -6.73 0.76
C THR A 30 19.69 -7.81 1.60
N PRO A 31 19.49 -7.84 2.92
CA PRO A 31 19.96 -8.96 3.74
C PRO A 31 19.26 -10.28 3.34
N ASN A 32 19.90 -11.42 3.62
CA ASN A 32 19.28 -12.75 3.53
C ASN A 32 19.59 -13.58 4.79
N ALA A 33 18.75 -14.58 5.05
CA ALA A 33 18.87 -15.44 6.23
C ALA A 33 20.15 -16.29 6.24
N CYS A 34 20.68 -16.69 5.07
CA CYS A 34 21.86 -17.57 4.99
C CYS A 34 23.11 -16.86 5.55
N ASN A 35 23.33 -15.61 5.14
CA ASN A 35 24.47 -14.79 5.56
C ASN A 35 24.30 -14.15 6.94
N GLN A 36 23.27 -14.54 7.72
CA GLN A 36 23.20 -14.20 9.16
C GLN A 36 23.97 -15.20 10.02
N CYS A 37 24.09 -16.46 9.55
CA CYS A 37 24.90 -17.50 10.19
C CYS A 37 26.23 -17.72 9.44
N HIS A 38 26.24 -17.59 8.12
CA HIS A 38 27.42 -17.76 7.26
C HIS A 38 28.06 -16.41 6.89
N ASN A 39 28.60 -15.73 7.90
CA ASN A 39 29.12 -14.35 7.78
C ASN A 39 30.42 -14.25 6.97
N ASP A 40 31.15 -15.36 6.83
CA ASP A 40 32.38 -15.48 6.04
C ASP A 40 32.12 -15.77 4.55
N LYS A 41 30.85 -15.96 4.17
CA LYS A 41 30.43 -16.28 2.81
C LYS A 41 29.71 -15.10 2.17
N SER A 42 29.77 -15.03 0.84
CA SER A 42 29.03 -14.02 0.06
C SER A 42 27.59 -14.45 -0.20
N ALA A 43 26.74 -13.51 -0.63
CA ALA A 43 25.40 -13.84 -1.12
C ALA A 43 25.44 -14.68 -2.41
N ALA A 44 26.46 -14.48 -3.26
CA ALA A 44 26.68 -15.31 -4.46
C ALA A 44 26.94 -16.78 -4.09
N TRP A 45 27.74 -17.03 -3.05
CA TRP A 45 27.94 -18.40 -2.53
C TRP A 45 26.61 -19.04 -2.09
N ALA A 46 25.73 -18.29 -1.43
CA ALA A 46 24.41 -18.79 -1.03
C ALA A 46 23.53 -19.10 -2.25
N VAL A 47 23.59 -18.28 -3.30
CA VAL A 47 22.90 -18.55 -4.58
C VAL A 47 23.40 -19.82 -5.24
N GLU A 48 24.72 -19.99 -5.36
CA GLU A 48 25.33 -21.18 -5.96
C GLU A 48 24.96 -22.45 -5.19
N THR A 49 25.05 -22.39 -3.86
CA THR A 49 24.69 -23.51 -2.97
C THR A 49 23.23 -23.90 -3.13
N MET A 50 22.31 -22.92 -3.12
CA MET A 50 20.89 -23.19 -3.33
C MET A 50 20.61 -23.75 -4.72
N THR A 51 21.33 -23.29 -5.73
CA THR A 51 21.20 -23.78 -7.12
C THR A 51 21.67 -25.22 -7.24
N GLN A 52 22.76 -25.59 -6.54
CA GLN A 52 23.24 -26.97 -6.50
C GLN A 52 22.24 -27.91 -5.83
N TRP A 53 21.60 -27.48 -4.74
CA TRP A 53 20.68 -28.34 -3.98
C TRP A 53 19.28 -28.44 -4.60
N TYR A 54 18.76 -27.35 -5.16
CA TYR A 54 17.35 -27.24 -5.55
C TYR A 54 17.13 -26.82 -7.00
N GLY A 55 18.20 -26.63 -7.77
CA GLY A 55 18.14 -26.11 -9.14
C GLY A 55 17.94 -24.59 -9.21
N ASN A 56 17.84 -24.08 -10.43
CA ASN A 56 17.82 -22.63 -10.72
C ASN A 56 16.41 -22.03 -10.86
N GLN A 57 15.34 -22.79 -10.59
CA GLN A 57 13.96 -22.32 -10.78
C GLN A 57 13.65 -21.04 -9.98
N SER A 58 14.21 -20.92 -8.76
CA SER A 58 14.03 -19.73 -7.92
C SER A 58 14.64 -18.47 -8.52
N LEU A 59 15.69 -18.59 -9.35
CA LEU A 59 16.34 -17.51 -10.08
C LEU A 59 15.53 -17.07 -11.31
N GLN A 60 14.80 -18.01 -11.91
CA GLN A 60 14.01 -17.78 -13.11
C GLN A 60 12.62 -17.23 -12.80
N THR A 61 12.15 -17.36 -11.55
CA THR A 61 10.82 -16.91 -11.14
C THR A 61 10.90 -15.46 -10.66
N PRO A 62 10.39 -14.48 -11.44
CA PRO A 62 10.44 -13.07 -11.04
C PRO A 62 9.81 -12.87 -9.67
N HIS A 63 10.41 -11.99 -8.87
CA HIS A 63 9.89 -11.68 -7.54
C HIS A 63 9.34 -10.25 -7.49
N PHE A 64 8.23 -10.06 -6.77
CA PHE A 64 7.64 -8.71 -6.61
C PHE A 64 8.64 -7.72 -5.98
N ALA A 65 9.64 -8.19 -5.22
CA ALA A 65 10.64 -7.33 -4.59
C ALA A 65 11.44 -6.52 -5.61
N GLU A 66 11.77 -7.08 -6.78
CA GLU A 66 12.51 -6.36 -7.82
C GLU A 66 11.65 -5.25 -8.42
N ILE A 67 10.37 -5.54 -8.67
CA ILE A 67 9.38 -4.57 -9.17
C ILE A 67 9.16 -3.45 -8.15
N ILE A 68 8.99 -3.80 -6.86
CA ILE A 68 8.83 -2.83 -5.77
C ILE A 68 10.08 -1.97 -5.61
N ALA A 69 11.28 -2.56 -5.66
CA ALA A 69 12.53 -1.82 -5.58
C ALA A 69 12.67 -0.82 -6.72
N ALA A 70 12.37 -1.24 -7.96
CA ALA A 70 12.36 -0.34 -9.12
C ALA A 70 11.27 0.75 -9.03
N GLY A 71 10.12 0.43 -8.42
CA GLY A 71 9.07 1.40 -8.13
C GLY A 71 9.49 2.44 -7.10
N ARG A 72 10.21 2.04 -6.05
CA ARG A 72 10.70 2.98 -5.01
C ARG A 72 11.68 4.01 -5.53
N THR A 73 12.39 3.73 -6.63
CA THR A 73 13.29 4.70 -7.28
C THR A 73 12.58 5.59 -8.30
N GLY A 74 11.27 5.40 -8.52
CA GLY A 74 10.47 6.19 -9.47
C GLY A 74 10.81 5.93 -10.94
N SER A 75 11.47 4.80 -11.26
CA SER A 75 11.87 4.48 -12.63
C SER A 75 10.64 4.40 -13.55
N ALA A 76 10.64 5.14 -14.66
CA ALA A 76 9.56 5.12 -15.66
C ALA A 76 9.26 3.71 -16.18
N LYS A 77 10.29 2.86 -16.27
CA LYS A 77 10.15 1.45 -16.72
C LYS A 77 9.42 0.57 -15.71
N ALA A 78 9.35 0.97 -14.43
CA ALA A 78 8.69 0.20 -13.40
C ALA A 78 7.17 0.36 -13.41
N GLU A 79 6.63 1.47 -13.94
CA GLU A 79 5.19 1.75 -13.93
C GLU A 79 4.36 0.61 -14.54
N THR A 80 4.73 0.14 -15.74
CA THR A 80 4.00 -0.95 -16.41
C THR A 80 4.03 -2.26 -15.60
N GLN A 81 5.15 -2.56 -14.96
CA GLN A 81 5.28 -3.77 -14.12
C GLN A 81 4.50 -3.64 -12.82
N LEU A 82 4.49 -2.44 -12.21
CA LEU A 82 3.68 -2.13 -11.04
C LEU A 82 2.18 -2.24 -11.39
N ILE A 83 1.72 -1.69 -12.52
CA ILE A 83 0.33 -1.82 -12.98
C ILE A 83 -0.04 -3.29 -13.16
N LYS A 84 0.82 -4.09 -13.79
CA LYS A 84 0.60 -5.53 -13.96
C LYS A 84 0.48 -6.23 -12.62
N LEU A 85 1.38 -5.93 -11.68
CA LEU A 85 1.43 -6.54 -10.35
C LEU A 85 0.23 -6.15 -9.48
N ALA A 86 -0.26 -4.91 -9.58
CA ALA A 86 -1.46 -4.44 -8.89
C ALA A 86 -2.72 -5.21 -9.33
N LYS A 87 -2.77 -5.66 -10.59
CA LYS A 87 -3.90 -6.40 -11.19
C LYS A 87 -3.80 -7.91 -11.01
N ASP A 88 -2.66 -8.43 -10.57
CA ASP A 88 -2.43 -9.86 -10.41
C ASP A 88 -3.09 -10.41 -9.14
N THR A 89 -4.30 -10.94 -9.27
CA THR A 89 -5.07 -11.52 -8.16
C THR A 89 -4.43 -12.75 -7.50
N GLN A 90 -3.38 -13.34 -8.09
CA GLN A 90 -2.60 -14.41 -7.46
C GLN A 90 -1.65 -13.88 -6.39
N GLN A 91 -1.35 -12.57 -6.40
CA GLN A 91 -0.50 -11.95 -5.39
C GLN A 91 -1.28 -11.61 -4.12
N PRO A 92 -0.66 -11.67 -2.94
CA PRO A 92 -1.29 -11.23 -1.69
C PRO A 92 -1.79 -9.78 -1.77
N ALA A 93 -2.93 -9.50 -1.16
CA ALA A 93 -3.54 -8.17 -1.19
C ALA A 93 -2.62 -7.06 -0.67
N ILE A 94 -1.77 -7.35 0.33
CA ILE A 94 -0.78 -6.40 0.85
C ILE A 94 0.26 -6.00 -0.20
N ILE A 95 0.67 -6.92 -1.07
CA ILE A 95 1.61 -6.62 -2.16
C ILE A 95 0.93 -5.75 -3.20
N ARG A 96 -0.30 -6.10 -3.63
CA ARG A 96 -1.06 -5.29 -4.59
C ARG A 96 -1.33 -3.88 -4.07
N ALA A 97 -1.72 -3.75 -2.81
CA ALA A 97 -1.93 -2.46 -2.16
C ALA A 97 -0.64 -1.64 -2.07
N THR A 98 0.48 -2.25 -1.68
CA THR A 98 1.81 -1.59 -1.66
C THR A 98 2.19 -1.05 -3.04
N VAL A 99 1.89 -1.83 -4.09
CA VAL A 99 2.19 -1.45 -5.47
C VAL A 99 1.29 -0.32 -5.96
N LEU A 100 0.01 -0.30 -5.57
CA LEU A 100 -0.88 0.85 -5.82
C LEU A 100 -0.32 2.11 -5.14
N ASP A 101 0.13 2.01 -3.90
CA ASP A 101 0.73 3.16 -3.20
C ASP A 101 1.95 3.72 -3.97
N LEU A 102 2.83 2.84 -4.45
CA LEU A 102 3.97 3.24 -5.29
C LEU A 102 3.55 3.84 -6.64
N LEU A 103 2.40 3.45 -7.21
CA LEU A 103 1.91 3.98 -8.47
C LEU A 103 1.50 5.46 -8.37
N GLN A 104 1.19 5.96 -7.17
CA GLN A 104 0.76 7.34 -6.96
C GLN A 104 1.78 8.39 -7.45
N GLN A 105 3.06 8.05 -7.47
CA GLN A 105 4.12 8.98 -7.91
C GLN A 105 4.10 9.24 -9.43
N TYR A 106 3.62 8.29 -10.24
CA TYR A 106 3.68 8.37 -11.71
C TYR A 106 2.59 9.25 -12.30
N ARG A 107 1.41 9.31 -11.68
CA ARG A 107 0.28 10.20 -12.05
C ARG A 107 -0.11 10.14 -13.53
N SER A 108 0.04 8.99 -14.18
CA SER A 108 -0.39 8.80 -15.57
C SER A 108 -1.89 8.53 -15.66
N LYS A 109 -2.41 8.51 -16.89
CA LYS A 109 -3.81 8.10 -17.13
C LYS A 109 -4.00 6.63 -16.77
N GLU A 110 -3.01 5.81 -17.08
CA GLU A 110 -2.98 4.37 -16.84
C GLU A 110 -2.91 4.04 -15.34
N THR A 111 -2.15 4.80 -14.55
CA THR A 111 -2.15 4.66 -13.08
C THR A 111 -3.51 5.03 -12.52
N THR A 112 -4.08 6.15 -12.96
CA THR A 112 -5.40 6.62 -12.52
C THR A 112 -6.48 5.58 -12.84
N GLN A 113 -6.49 5.04 -14.04
CA GLN A 113 -7.44 4.00 -14.44
C GLN A 113 -7.24 2.72 -13.62
N THR A 114 -6.01 2.36 -13.29
CA THR A 114 -5.69 1.21 -12.44
C THR A 114 -6.23 1.41 -11.02
N MET A 115 -6.10 2.61 -10.45
CA MET A 115 -6.71 2.97 -9.16
C MET A 115 -8.24 2.86 -9.20
N ILE A 116 -8.88 3.43 -10.24
CA ILE A 116 -10.35 3.36 -10.39
C ILE A 116 -10.84 1.91 -10.44
N THR A 117 -10.16 1.04 -11.19
CA THR A 117 -10.49 -0.39 -11.23
C THR A 117 -10.30 -1.07 -9.87
N ALA A 118 -9.27 -0.69 -9.12
CA ALA A 118 -8.98 -1.27 -7.80
C ALA A 118 -10.02 -0.92 -6.72
N LEU A 119 -10.89 0.09 -6.94
CA LEU A 119 -11.99 0.43 -6.03
C LEU A 119 -13.04 -0.69 -5.89
N THR A 120 -13.05 -1.69 -6.77
CA THR A 120 -13.96 -2.84 -6.69
C THR A 120 -13.26 -4.15 -6.33
N ASP A 121 -11.99 -4.10 -5.92
CA ASP A 121 -11.24 -5.29 -5.50
C ASP A 121 -11.91 -5.96 -4.27
N LYS A 122 -11.87 -7.29 -4.21
CA LYS A 122 -12.41 -8.08 -3.09
C LYS A 122 -11.74 -7.71 -1.76
N ALA A 123 -10.46 -7.40 -1.78
CA ALA A 123 -9.68 -7.04 -0.61
C ALA A 123 -9.87 -5.56 -0.24
N ALA A 124 -10.34 -5.32 0.98
CA ALA A 124 -10.60 -3.97 1.48
C ALA A 124 -9.36 -3.08 1.52
N LEU A 125 -8.18 -3.66 1.80
CA LEU A 125 -6.92 -2.94 1.81
C LEU A 125 -6.57 -2.37 0.42
N VAL A 126 -6.85 -3.13 -0.65
CA VAL A 126 -6.61 -2.68 -2.02
C VAL A 126 -7.55 -1.51 -2.36
N ARG A 127 -8.82 -1.62 -1.98
CA ARG A 127 -9.80 -0.52 -2.16
C ARG A 127 -9.40 0.74 -1.40
N ALA A 128 -8.96 0.61 -0.14
CA ALA A 128 -8.55 1.74 0.69
C ALA A 128 -7.37 2.52 0.08
N ILE A 129 -6.32 1.82 -0.37
CA ILE A 129 -5.18 2.48 -1.03
C ILE A 129 -5.58 3.06 -2.40
N ALA A 130 -6.45 2.38 -3.15
CA ALA A 130 -6.96 2.90 -4.41
C ALA A 130 -7.70 4.23 -4.24
N VAL A 131 -8.46 4.40 -3.15
CA VAL A 131 -9.11 5.67 -2.80
C VAL A 131 -8.05 6.77 -2.63
N GLN A 132 -7.00 6.54 -1.84
CA GLN A 132 -5.90 7.49 -1.61
C GLN A 132 -5.24 7.95 -2.91
N GLY A 133 -4.97 7.01 -3.83
CA GLY A 133 -4.38 7.30 -5.13
C GLY A 133 -5.22 8.21 -6.05
N LEU A 134 -6.46 8.52 -5.70
CA LEU A 134 -7.38 9.36 -6.45
C LEU A 134 -7.58 10.75 -5.83
N GLU A 135 -6.82 11.11 -4.79
CA GLU A 135 -6.92 12.42 -4.12
C GLU A 135 -6.73 13.61 -5.06
N ASN A 136 -5.91 13.45 -6.10
CA ASN A 136 -5.57 14.52 -7.06
C ASN A 136 -6.56 14.64 -8.23
N LEU A 137 -7.65 13.86 -8.25
CA LEU A 137 -8.69 14.03 -9.27
C LEU A 137 -9.39 15.39 -9.14
N PRO A 138 -9.84 15.98 -10.26
CA PRO A 138 -10.72 17.15 -10.22
C PRO A 138 -11.96 16.90 -9.34
N PRO A 139 -12.48 17.92 -8.62
CA PRO A 139 -13.54 17.72 -7.63
C PRO A 139 -14.76 16.93 -8.13
N GLN A 140 -15.24 17.21 -9.35
CA GLN A 140 -16.39 16.50 -9.92
C GLN A 140 -16.08 15.02 -10.22
N SER A 141 -14.90 14.73 -10.77
CA SER A 141 -14.48 13.36 -11.05
C SER A 141 -14.27 12.58 -9.75
N LYS A 142 -13.60 13.20 -8.78
CA LYS A 142 -13.42 12.68 -7.41
C LYS A 142 -14.76 12.31 -6.77
N PHE A 143 -15.73 13.21 -6.83
CA PHE A 143 -17.07 12.98 -6.29
C PHE A 143 -17.77 11.80 -6.96
N ASN A 144 -17.89 11.83 -8.29
CA ASN A 144 -18.58 10.79 -9.06
C ASN A 144 -17.96 9.41 -8.83
N THR A 145 -16.63 9.34 -8.70
CA THR A 145 -15.89 8.09 -8.50
C THR A 145 -15.98 7.57 -7.07
N LEU A 146 -15.87 8.43 -6.06
CA LEU A 146 -15.73 8.01 -4.66
C LEU A 146 -17.04 7.98 -3.86
N ILE A 147 -18.10 8.66 -4.31
CA ILE A 147 -19.37 8.70 -3.58
C ILE A 147 -19.95 7.30 -3.26
N PRO A 148 -19.84 6.26 -4.12
CA PRO A 148 -20.36 4.94 -3.79
C PRO A 148 -19.61 4.29 -2.63
N LEU A 149 -18.33 4.61 -2.44
CA LEU A 149 -17.45 4.00 -1.43
C LEU A 149 -17.81 4.45 -0.01
N LEU A 150 -18.64 5.49 0.16
CA LEU A 150 -19.25 5.80 1.45
C LEU A 150 -20.18 4.69 1.96
N ASN A 151 -20.60 3.76 1.09
CA ASN A 151 -21.40 2.59 1.46
C ASN A 151 -20.59 1.28 1.43
N ASP A 152 -19.25 1.35 1.36
CA ASP A 152 -18.41 0.16 1.40
C ASP A 152 -18.67 -0.63 2.71
N PRO A 153 -18.74 -1.98 2.68
CA PRO A 153 -18.98 -2.77 3.88
C PRO A 153 -17.90 -2.58 4.96
N ILE A 154 -16.69 -2.19 4.57
CA ILE A 154 -15.56 -2.03 5.48
C ILE A 154 -15.39 -0.56 5.87
N ARG A 155 -15.48 -0.30 7.17
CA ARG A 155 -15.35 1.04 7.78
C ARG A 155 -14.10 1.78 7.34
N ALA A 156 -12.96 1.09 7.25
CA ALA A 156 -11.70 1.72 6.81
C ALA A 156 -11.82 2.32 5.40
N VAL A 157 -12.46 1.63 4.46
CA VAL A 157 -12.65 2.12 3.08
C VAL A 157 -13.59 3.32 3.05
N ARG A 158 -14.69 3.27 3.83
CA ARG A 158 -15.62 4.40 3.95
C ARG A 158 -14.91 5.65 4.47
N ILE A 159 -14.09 5.49 5.52
CA ILE A 159 -13.32 6.58 6.11
C ILE A 159 -12.36 7.21 5.09
N GLU A 160 -11.59 6.41 4.35
CA GLU A 160 -10.70 6.93 3.31
C GLU A 160 -11.49 7.72 2.25
N ALA A 161 -12.65 7.22 1.83
CA ALA A 161 -13.50 7.91 0.88
C ALA A 161 -14.02 9.24 1.44
N ALA A 162 -14.47 9.27 2.70
CA ALA A 162 -14.95 10.48 3.35
C ALA A 162 -13.85 11.54 3.53
N ILE A 163 -12.63 11.15 3.87
CA ILE A 163 -11.50 12.09 3.99
C ILE A 163 -11.26 12.81 2.66
N ILE A 164 -11.26 12.08 1.54
CA ILE A 164 -11.04 12.69 0.22
C ILE A 164 -12.25 13.51 -0.21
N LEU A 165 -13.47 13.00 0.01
CA LEU A 165 -14.71 13.70 -0.31
C LEU A 165 -14.91 14.98 0.52
N ALA A 166 -14.30 15.10 1.70
CA ALA A 166 -14.31 16.34 2.48
C ALA A 166 -13.63 17.52 1.78
N THR A 167 -12.84 17.26 0.73
CA THR A 167 -12.23 18.31 -0.13
C THR A 167 -13.14 18.74 -1.29
N VAL A 168 -14.28 18.10 -1.48
CA VAL A 168 -15.25 18.43 -2.54
C VAL A 168 -16.25 19.46 -2.02
N PRO A 169 -16.66 20.46 -2.84
CA PRO A 169 -17.67 21.43 -2.42
C PRO A 169 -18.97 20.76 -1.94
N PRO A 170 -19.56 21.20 -0.81
CA PRO A 170 -20.80 20.65 -0.27
C PRO A 170 -21.98 20.71 -1.26
N THR A 171 -21.94 21.62 -2.22
CA THR A 171 -22.96 21.79 -3.27
C THR A 171 -23.05 20.60 -4.23
N GLN A 172 -22.04 19.72 -4.28
CA GLN A 172 -22.10 18.51 -5.11
C GLN A 172 -22.96 17.40 -4.48
N PHE A 173 -23.17 17.43 -3.16
CA PHE A 173 -23.94 16.40 -2.46
C PHE A 173 -25.42 16.71 -2.54
N ASN A 174 -26.23 15.71 -2.91
CA ASN A 174 -27.66 15.76 -2.61
C ASN A 174 -27.92 15.47 -1.12
N GLN A 175 -29.16 15.69 -0.67
CA GLN A 175 -29.52 15.55 0.76
C GLN A 175 -29.22 14.15 1.30
N SER A 176 -29.55 13.09 0.56
CA SER A 176 -29.32 11.70 0.99
C SER A 176 -27.81 11.39 1.09
N GLN A 177 -27.04 11.76 0.06
CA GLN A 177 -25.59 11.59 0.04
C GLN A 177 -24.90 12.36 1.17
N ARG A 178 -25.38 13.56 1.49
CA ARG A 178 -24.87 14.37 2.59
C ARG A 178 -25.07 13.69 3.94
N LEU A 179 -26.23 13.07 4.18
CA LEU A 179 -26.49 12.33 5.41
C LEU A 179 -25.56 11.11 5.57
N VAL A 180 -25.32 10.37 4.48
CA VAL A 180 -24.36 9.24 4.49
C VAL A 180 -22.95 9.77 4.75
N PHE A 181 -22.52 10.82 4.06
CA PHE A 181 -21.23 11.45 4.26
C PHE A 181 -21.01 11.93 5.71
N GLU A 182 -21.98 12.63 6.29
CA GLU A 182 -21.91 13.09 7.68
C GLU A 182 -21.86 11.93 8.68
N THR A 183 -22.52 10.81 8.37
CA THR A 183 -22.46 9.58 9.17
C THR A 183 -21.04 8.99 9.14
N VAL A 184 -20.45 8.83 7.96
CA VAL A 184 -19.08 8.30 7.82
C VAL A 184 -18.05 9.28 8.41
N LEU A 185 -18.28 10.59 8.32
CA LEU A 185 -17.40 11.58 8.94
C LEU A 185 -17.37 11.44 10.47
N LYS A 186 -18.51 11.11 11.09
CA LYS A 186 -18.55 10.75 12.52
C LYS A 186 -17.79 9.46 12.80
N GLU A 187 -17.84 8.45 11.92
CA GLU A 187 -17.02 7.24 12.05
C GLU A 187 -15.52 7.59 12.07
N TYR A 188 -15.07 8.49 11.18
CA TYR A 188 -13.69 8.96 11.15
C TYR A 188 -13.32 9.70 12.44
N GLN A 189 -14.14 10.66 12.87
CA GLN A 189 -13.90 11.42 14.10
C GLN A 189 -13.82 10.53 15.34
N GLN A 190 -14.68 9.51 15.43
CA GLN A 190 -14.62 8.52 16.51
C GLN A 190 -13.32 7.70 16.45
N ALA A 191 -12.87 7.30 15.26
CA ALA A 191 -11.61 6.57 15.09
C ALA A 191 -10.41 7.42 15.55
N GLN A 192 -10.38 8.72 15.22
CA GLN A 192 -9.32 9.63 15.67
C GLN A 192 -9.34 9.89 17.19
N LYS A 193 -10.52 9.79 17.83
CA LYS A 193 -10.68 9.99 19.28
C LYS A 193 -10.47 8.71 20.11
N ALA A 194 -10.29 7.55 19.48
CA ALA A 194 -10.14 6.28 20.18
C ALA A 194 -8.83 6.19 21.00
N GLN A 195 -7.80 6.94 20.61
CA GLN A 195 -6.52 7.06 21.29
C GLN A 195 -6.21 8.55 21.55
N PRO A 196 -6.87 9.17 22.53
CA PRO A 196 -6.82 10.63 22.74
C PRO A 196 -5.46 11.12 23.24
N ASP A 197 -4.60 10.24 23.70
CA ASP A 197 -3.21 10.46 24.10
C ASP A 197 -2.25 10.53 22.89
N HIS A 198 -2.63 10.01 21.73
CA HIS A 198 -1.82 10.08 20.52
C HIS A 198 -2.03 11.42 19.78
N PRO A 199 -0.95 12.19 19.50
CA PRO A 199 -1.06 13.51 18.84
C PRO A 199 -1.59 13.42 17.41
N GLN A 200 -1.43 12.27 16.74
CA GLN A 200 -1.86 12.08 15.36
C GLN A 200 -3.38 12.18 15.20
N GLY A 201 -4.17 11.70 16.17
CA GLY A 201 -5.63 11.84 16.16
C GLY A 201 -6.06 13.31 16.16
N HIS A 202 -5.44 14.11 17.03
CA HIS A 202 -5.70 15.55 17.13
C HIS A 202 -5.27 16.31 15.87
N PHE A 203 -4.09 15.99 15.33
CA PHE A 203 -3.60 16.58 14.07
C PHE A 203 -4.59 16.34 12.91
N ASN A 204 -5.06 15.10 12.78
CA ASN A 204 -6.01 14.68 11.77
C ASN A 204 -7.35 15.40 11.89
N LEU A 205 -7.89 15.54 13.11
CA LEU A 205 -9.11 16.31 13.38
C LEU A 205 -8.94 17.79 13.03
N GLY A 206 -7.81 18.40 13.38
CA GLY A 206 -7.50 19.78 13.00
C GLY A 206 -7.43 19.97 11.48
N ARG A 207 -6.83 19.00 10.78
CA ARG A 207 -6.76 19.00 9.31
C ARG A 207 -8.15 18.94 8.68
N LEU A 208 -9.03 18.09 9.22
CA LEU A 208 -10.41 17.97 8.77
C LEU A 208 -11.20 19.27 8.97
N SER A 209 -11.10 19.90 10.14
CA SER A 209 -11.80 21.15 10.45
C SER A 209 -11.43 22.30 9.50
N ARG A 210 -10.24 22.25 8.88
CA ARG A 210 -9.81 23.26 7.90
C ARG A 210 -10.41 23.05 6.51
N THR A 211 -10.79 21.82 6.17
CA THR A 211 -11.39 21.47 4.87
C THR A 211 -12.91 21.52 4.84
N SER A 212 -13.57 21.50 6.02
CA SER A 212 -15.03 21.40 6.15
C SER A 212 -15.75 22.75 6.40
N LEU A 213 -15.15 23.88 5.99
CA LEU A 213 -15.76 25.22 5.98
C LEU A 213 -16.08 25.64 4.54
#